data_AF-A0A519TRR0-F1
#
_entry.id   AF-A0A519TRR0-F1
#
_cell.length_a   1.000
_cell.length_b   1.000
_cell.length_c   1.000
_cell.angle_alpha   90.00
_cell.angle_beta   90.00
_cell.angle_gamma   90.00
#
_symmetry.space_group_name_H-M   'P 1'
#
loop_
_entity.id
_entity.type
_entity.pdbx_description
1 polymer ?
#
loop_
_entity_poly.entity_id
_entity_poly.type
_entity_poly.pdbx_seq_one_letter_code
_entity_poly.pdbx_strand_id
1 'polypeptide(L)' 'MGKIIGIDLGTTNSCVSVMEGNEPVVI' A
#
# COMPACT_ATOMS: atom_id res chain seq x y z
N MET A 1 14.31 -9.86 3.04
CA MET A 1 13.02 -9.63 3.73
C MET A 1 12.32 -8.49 3.01
N GLY A 2 11.12 -8.71 2.44
CA GLY A 2 10.44 -7.70 1.60
C GLY A 2 9.86 -6.53 2.40
N LYS A 3 9.48 -5.45 1.71
CA LYS A 3 8.73 -4.34 2.32
C LYS A 3 7.33 -4.82 2.72
N ILE A 4 6.81 -4.33 3.85
CA ILE A 4 5.40 -4.52 4.24
C ILE A 4 4.57 -3.53 3.43
N ILE A 5 3.45 -3.99 2.87
CA ILE A 5 2.53 -3.17 2.06
C ILE A 5 1.12 -3.27 2.61
N GLY A 6 0.39 -2.16 2.52
CA GLY A 6 -1.05 -2.12 2.74
C GLY A 6 -1.77 -2.38 1.43
N ILE A 7 -2.76 -3.27 1.44
CA ILE A 7 -3.57 -3.61 0.27
C ILE A 7 -5.03 -3.41 0.63
N ASP A 8 -5.71 -2.58 -0.14
CA ASP A 8 -7.18 -2.51 -0.17
C ASP A 8 -7.67 -3.13 -1.48
N LEU A 9 -8.39 -4.24 -1.36
CA LEU A 9 -8.84 -5.05 -2.49
C LEU A 9 -10.34 -4.86 -2.72
N GLY A 10 -10.68 -3.86 -3.53
CA GLY A 10 -12.02 -3.69 -4.05
C GLY A 10 -12.27 -4.48 -5.33
N THR A 11 -13.54 -4.65 -5.69
CA THR A 11 -13.99 -5.35 -6.90
C THR A 11 -13.86 -4.51 -8.16
N THR A 12 -13.99 -3.18 -8.04
CA THR A 12 -13.87 -2.23 -9.16
C THR A 12 -12.50 -1.56 -9.21
N ASN A 13 -11.96 -1.19 -8.05
CA ASN A 13 -10.63 -0.61 -7.93
C ASN A 13 -9.91 -1.24 -6.75
N SER A 14 -8.59 -1.32 -6.84
CA SER A 14 -7.72 -1.69 -5.75
C SER A 14 -6.72 -0.58 -5.50
N CYS A 15 -6.23 -0.50 -4.27
CA CYS A 15 -5.29 0.53 -3.84
C CYS A 15 -4.14 -0.15 -3.08
N VAL A 16 -2.92 0.32 -3.30
CA VAL A 16 -1.74 -0.17 -2.60
C VAL A 16 -1.06 0.98 -1.89
N SER A 17 -0.51 0.72 -0.72
CA SER A 17 0.36 1.66 -0.03
C SER A 17 1.65 1.02 0.44
N VAL A 18 2.69 1.83 0.50
CA VAL A 18 4.00 1.48 1.03
C VAL A 18 4.36 2.48 2.13
N MET A 19 5.15 2.04 3.11
CA MET A 19 5.77 2.96 4.06
C MET A 19 7.07 3.52 3.45
N GLU A 20 7.12 4.83 3.26
CA GLU A 20 8.34 5.55 2.89
C GLU A 20 8.80 6.38 4.10
N GLY A 21 9.86 5.91 4.76
CA GLY A 21 10.25 6.47 6.06
C GLY A 21 9.14 6.24 7.09
N ASN A 22 8.60 7.33 7.64
CA ASN A 22 7.52 7.31 8.63
C ASN A 22 6.15 7.70 8.05
N GLU A 23 6.04 7.89 6.74
CA GLU A 23 4.80 8.31 6.08
C GLU A 23 4.28 7.21 5.14
N PRO A 24 2.96 6.95 5.12
CA PRO A 24 2.35 6.07 4.14
C PRO A 24 2.18 6.81 2.81
N VAL A 25 2.63 6.17 1.71
CA VAL A 25 2.45 6.67 0.35
C VAL A 25 1.57 5.70 -0.42
N VAL A 26 0.52 6.22 -1.07
CA VAL A 26 -0.42 5.46 -1.91
C VAL A 26 0.10 5.41 -3.35
N ILE A 27 -0.05 4.24 -3.99
CA ILE A 27 0.36 3.94 -5.37
C ILE A 27 -0.86 3.48 -6.17
#